data_AF-A0AAD9DJ93-F1
#
_entry.id   AF-A0AAD9DJ93-F1
#
_cell.length_a   1.000
_cell.length_b   1.000
_cell.length_c   1.000
_cell.angle_alpha   90.00
_cell.angle_beta   90.00
_cell.angle_gamma   90.00
#
_symmetry.space_group_name_H-M   'P 1'
#
loop_
_entity.id
_entity.type
_entity.pdbx_description
1 polymer ?
#
loop_
_entity_poly.entity_id
_entity_poly.type
_entity_poly.pdbx_seq_one_letter_code
_entity_poly.pdbx_strand_id
1 'polypeptide(L)'
;MGLPPGEKKFSKRDAGWDNTPYLEVASDIFANNFIKYGLLDSNVIFAKGFFNDNETMPPLAEKIMSLSIMRLDQFNSESTVDVLYHLYDKLSIGGYVIMNDWFGFPSKTSCEDFFAVDGIKPESIPIDDISAYCGKRLKTSKFNTGVMSSLVLLHGLRCLKCR
;
A
#
# COMPACT_ATOMS: atom_id res chain seq x y z
N MET A 1 -4.17 17.10 14.42
CA MET A 1 -3.13 17.24 13.39
C MET A 1 -3.86 17.54 12.11
N GLY A 2 -3.41 18.56 11.40
CA GLY A 2 -4.01 18.96 10.14
C GLY A 2 -3.49 18.13 8.98
N LEU A 3 -3.69 18.62 7.76
CA LEU A 3 -3.19 17.98 6.54
C LEU A 3 -1.66 18.15 6.39
N PRO A 4 -0.94 17.15 5.84
CA PRO A 4 0.42 17.35 5.36
C PRO A 4 0.50 18.51 4.35
N PRO A 5 1.69 19.12 4.17
CA PRO A 5 1.89 20.15 3.16
C PRO A 5 1.52 19.69 1.74
N GLY A 6 0.78 20.52 1.00
CA GLY A 6 0.29 20.24 -0.35
C GLY A 6 1.30 20.57 -1.46
N GLU A 7 2.53 20.07 -1.33
CA GLU A 7 3.64 20.39 -2.23
C GLU A 7 3.56 19.64 -3.58
N LYS A 8 4.03 20.26 -4.66
CA LYS A 8 4.05 19.69 -6.02
C LYS A 8 5.23 18.73 -6.26
N LYS A 9 5.54 17.82 -5.34
CA LYS A 9 6.75 16.99 -5.45
C LYS A 9 6.71 16.03 -6.65
N PHE A 10 5.57 15.38 -6.86
CA PHE A 10 5.45 14.32 -7.88
C PHE A 10 4.44 14.68 -8.98
N SER A 11 3.34 15.36 -8.65
CA SER A 11 2.34 15.79 -9.64
C SER A 11 1.95 17.25 -9.45
N LYS A 12 1.73 17.96 -10.58
CA LYS A 12 1.16 19.32 -10.55
C LYS A 12 -0.27 19.34 -9.97
N ARG A 13 -0.96 18.21 -10.04
CA ARG A 13 -2.31 18.01 -9.51
C ARG A 13 -2.33 17.74 -8.00
N ASP A 14 -1.17 17.56 -7.37
CA ASP A 14 -1.02 17.46 -5.90
C ASP A 14 -0.93 18.85 -5.23
N ALA A 15 -1.06 19.96 -5.97
CA ALA A 15 -0.99 21.28 -5.33
C ALA A 15 -2.27 21.67 -4.61
N GLY A 16 -2.10 22.19 -3.39
CA GLY A 16 -3.14 22.95 -2.70
C GLY A 16 -4.22 22.11 -2.02
N TRP A 17 -4.07 20.79 -1.97
CA TRP A 17 -5.00 19.92 -1.25
C TRP A 17 -4.96 20.12 0.26
N ASP A 18 -3.85 20.62 0.79
CA ASP A 18 -3.70 21.04 2.18
C ASP A 18 -4.65 22.19 2.56
N ASN A 19 -5.25 22.87 1.59
CA ASN A 19 -6.30 23.89 1.79
C ASN A 19 -7.71 23.30 1.83
N THR A 20 -7.87 22.01 2.13
CA THR A 20 -9.18 21.32 2.22
C THR A 20 -9.53 20.95 3.67
N PRO A 21 -9.87 21.93 4.53
CA PRO A 21 -10.03 21.70 5.97
C PRO A 21 -11.14 20.70 6.32
N TYR A 22 -12.08 20.44 5.41
CA TYR A 22 -13.12 19.42 5.62
C TYR A 22 -12.57 17.98 5.63
N LEU A 23 -11.35 17.75 5.13
CA LEU A 23 -10.67 16.45 5.22
C LEU A 23 -10.03 16.21 6.59
N GLU A 24 -9.92 17.24 7.43
CA GLU A 24 -9.36 17.12 8.78
C GLU A 24 -10.42 16.62 9.76
N VAL A 25 -10.14 15.46 10.37
CA VAL A 25 -11.01 14.88 11.40
C VAL A 25 -10.20 14.63 12.66
N ALA A 26 -10.72 15.11 13.80
CA ALA A 26 -10.09 14.90 15.09
C ALA A 26 -10.12 13.42 15.52
N SER A 27 -9.04 12.94 16.14
CA SER A 27 -8.88 11.51 16.47
C SER A 27 -9.93 10.99 17.45
N ASP A 28 -10.40 11.84 18.36
CA ASP A 28 -11.49 11.55 19.29
C ASP A 28 -12.82 11.38 18.57
N ILE A 29 -13.13 12.22 17.58
CA ILE A 29 -14.32 12.07 16.72
C ILE A 29 -14.26 10.71 15.99
N PHE A 30 -13.10 10.36 15.43
CA PHE A 30 -12.92 9.08 14.74
C PHE A 30 -13.12 7.88 15.67
N ALA A 31 -12.47 7.87 16.84
CA ALA A 31 -12.62 6.79 17.82
C ALA A 31 -14.07 6.70 18.35
N ASN A 32 -14.72 7.83 18.58
CA ASN A 32 -16.13 7.88 19.00
C ASN A 32 -17.08 7.27 17.97
N ASN A 33 -16.78 7.35 16.67
CA ASN A 33 -17.56 6.65 15.65
C ASN A 33 -17.48 5.13 15.82
N PHE A 34 -16.30 4.57 16.09
CA PHE A 34 -16.18 3.13 16.37
C PHE A 34 -16.94 2.73 17.65
N ILE A 35 -16.84 3.53 18.72
CA ILE A 35 -17.56 3.29 19.98
C ILE A 35 -19.07 3.31 19.75
N LYS A 36 -19.57 4.32 19.02
CA LYS A 36 -21.00 4.50 18.74
C LYS A 36 -21.63 3.27 18.06
N TYR A 37 -20.88 2.59 17.19
CA TYR A 37 -21.34 1.40 16.51
C TYR A 37 -20.96 0.09 17.20
N GLY A 38 -20.33 0.14 18.37
CA GLY A 38 -19.87 -1.05 19.10
C GLY A 38 -18.77 -1.83 18.37
N LEU A 39 -17.98 -1.15 17.53
CA LEU A 39 -16.92 -1.74 16.70
C LEU A 39 -15.51 -1.46 17.23
N LEU A 40 -15.37 -0.73 18.34
CA LEU A 40 -14.06 -0.50 18.96
C LEU A 40 -13.69 -1.68 19.88
N ASP A 41 -12.75 -2.51 19.44
CA ASP A 41 -12.19 -3.61 20.22
C ASP A 41 -10.65 -3.67 20.09
N SER A 42 -10.03 -4.72 20.64
CA SER A 42 -8.56 -4.91 20.57
C SER A 42 -8.03 -5.23 19.18
N ASN A 43 -8.89 -5.54 18.21
CA ASN A 43 -8.51 -5.81 16.83
C ASN A 43 -8.42 -4.51 16.00
N VAL A 44 -8.88 -3.37 16.54
CA VAL A 44 -8.78 -2.06 15.91
C VAL A 44 -7.56 -1.32 16.43
N ILE A 45 -6.58 -1.11 15.56
CA ILE A 45 -5.34 -0.39 15.87
C ILE A 45 -5.33 0.94 15.10
N PHE A 46 -5.26 2.06 15.82
CA PHE A 46 -5.09 3.37 15.21
C PHE A 46 -3.61 3.74 15.10
N ALA A 47 -3.14 3.91 13.87
CA ALA A 47 -1.81 4.42 13.57
C ALA A 47 -1.91 5.93 13.28
N LYS A 48 -1.65 6.77 14.28
CA LYS A 48 -1.83 8.22 14.20
C LYS A 48 -0.54 8.90 13.76
N GLY A 49 -0.63 9.68 12.70
CA GLY A 49 0.47 10.48 12.15
C GLY A 49 0.38 10.55 10.62
N PHE A 50 1.37 11.18 10.00
CA PHE A 50 1.53 11.17 8.55
C PHE A 50 2.13 9.86 8.05
N PHE A 51 1.88 9.55 6.77
CA PHE A 51 2.35 8.31 6.12
C PHE A 51 3.87 8.31 5.82
N ASN A 52 4.56 9.42 6.00
CA ASN A 52 5.97 9.54 5.61
C ASN A 52 6.92 8.57 6.35
N ASP A 53 8.13 8.43 5.79
CA ASP A 53 9.26 7.64 6.29
C ASP A 53 9.72 7.96 7.72
N ASN A 54 9.27 9.08 8.31
CA ASN A 54 9.75 9.54 9.60
C ASN A 54 8.68 9.45 10.71
N GLU A 55 7.47 8.99 10.39
CA GLU A 55 6.36 8.99 11.34
C GLU A 55 5.63 7.64 11.38
N THR A 56 4.54 7.44 10.63
CA THR A 56 3.61 6.34 10.92
C THR A 56 3.97 5.04 10.19
N MET A 57 4.46 5.11 8.96
CA MET A 57 4.67 3.91 8.15
C MET A 57 5.79 3.00 8.66
N PRO A 58 6.98 3.49 9.07
CA PRO A 58 8.02 2.62 9.61
C PRO A 58 7.58 1.79 10.83
N PRO A 59 7.09 2.39 11.94
CA PRO A 59 6.69 1.61 13.12
C PRO A 59 5.46 0.73 12.86
N LEU A 60 4.62 1.06 11.87
CA LEU A 60 3.50 0.22 11.47
C LEU A 60 3.99 -1.01 10.70
N ALA A 61 4.91 -0.84 9.75
CA ALA A 61 5.49 -1.92 8.96
C ALA A 61 6.27 -2.95 9.81
N GLU A 62 6.84 -2.52 10.93
CA GLU A 62 7.49 -3.41 11.92
C GLU A 62 6.47 -4.30 12.65
N LYS A 63 5.26 -3.80 12.91
CA LYS A 63 4.20 -4.52 13.64
C LYS A 63 3.38 -5.44 12.75
N ILE A 64 3.32 -5.15 11.45
CA ILE A 64 2.54 -5.92 10.49
C ILE A 64 3.39 -7.06 9.94
N MET A 65 2.97 -8.29 10.24
CA MET A 65 3.58 -9.50 9.67
C MET A 65 3.05 -9.80 8.27
N SER A 66 1.73 -9.69 8.08
CA SER A 66 1.09 -9.92 6.77
C SER A 66 -0.23 -9.16 6.66
N LEU A 67 -0.59 -8.81 5.43
CA LEU A 67 -1.85 -8.18 5.06
C LEU A 67 -2.59 -9.09 4.08
N SER A 68 -3.90 -9.23 4.25
CA SER A 68 -4.77 -9.85 3.24
C SER A 68 -5.35 -8.80 2.28
N ILE A 69 -5.64 -7.60 2.79
CA ILE A 69 -6.20 -6.49 2.04
C ILE A 69 -5.44 -5.22 2.46
N MET A 70 -5.11 -4.40 1.47
CA MET A 70 -4.59 -3.05 1.65
C MET A 70 -5.50 -2.08 0.90
N ARG A 71 -6.24 -1.23 1.61
CA ARG A 71 -7.10 -0.21 1.01
C ARG A 71 -6.38 1.14 1.06
N LEU A 72 -6.05 1.67 -0.12
CA LEU A 72 -5.44 2.96 -0.35
C LEU A 72 -6.54 3.97 -0.67
N ASP A 73 -6.64 5.00 0.16
CA ASP A 73 -7.59 6.11 0.03
C ASP A 73 -6.82 7.42 0.09
N GLN A 74 -5.72 7.43 -0.66
CA GLN A 74 -4.85 8.58 -0.84
C GLN A 74 -5.06 9.09 -2.26
N PHE A 75 -5.52 10.32 -2.40
CA PHE A 75 -5.67 10.95 -3.70
C PHE A 75 -4.34 11.50 -4.25
N ASN A 76 -3.35 11.72 -3.38
CA ASN A 76 -2.07 12.33 -3.74
C ASN A 76 -0.98 11.28 -3.98
N SER A 77 0.02 11.68 -4.78
CA SER A 77 1.12 10.81 -5.20
C SER A 77 2.04 10.37 -4.05
N GLU A 78 2.50 11.31 -3.22
CA GLU A 78 3.51 11.07 -2.16
C GLU A 78 3.01 10.06 -1.13
N SER A 79 1.81 10.27 -0.60
CA SER A 79 1.21 9.36 0.38
C SER A 79 0.93 7.98 -0.21
N THR A 80 0.60 7.90 -1.50
CA THR A 80 0.42 6.62 -2.20
C THR A 80 1.73 5.83 -2.25
N VAL A 81 2.83 6.49 -2.63
CA VAL A 81 4.16 5.85 -2.69
C VAL A 81 4.63 5.44 -1.31
N ASP A 82 4.51 6.30 -0.30
CA ASP A 82 4.93 6.01 1.07
C ASP A 82 4.26 4.73 1.61
N VAL A 83 2.94 4.59 1.42
CA VAL A 83 2.20 3.41 1.88
C VAL A 83 2.63 2.15 1.11
N LEU A 84 2.72 2.24 -0.22
CA LEU A 84 3.13 1.11 -1.05
C LEU A 84 4.56 0.64 -0.70
N TYR A 85 5.50 1.57 -0.55
CA TYR A 85 6.89 1.30 -0.23
C TYR A 85 7.04 0.51 1.07
N HIS A 86 6.29 0.88 2.11
CA HIS A 86 6.41 0.22 3.42
C HIS A 86 5.57 -1.05 3.56
N LEU A 87 4.39 -1.10 2.94
CA LEU A 87 3.39 -2.12 3.25
C LEU A 87 3.13 -3.13 2.12
N TYR A 88 3.50 -2.84 0.86
CA TYR A 88 3.18 -3.75 -0.24
C TYR A 88 3.86 -5.12 -0.09
N ASP A 89 5.07 -5.17 0.45
CA ASP A 89 5.76 -6.43 0.71
C ASP A 89 5.08 -7.28 1.79
N LYS A 90 4.35 -6.64 2.71
CA LYS A 90 3.54 -7.32 3.73
C LYS A 90 2.26 -7.91 3.15
N LEU A 91 1.81 -7.48 1.97
CA LEU A 91 0.64 -8.05 1.32
C LEU A 91 0.92 -9.50 0.92
N SER A 92 0.07 -10.42 1.35
CA SER A 92 0.15 -11.83 1.01
C SER A 92 -0.11 -12.06 -0.48
N ILE A 93 0.49 -13.11 -1.03
CA ILE A 93 0.09 -13.64 -2.34
C ILE A 93 -1.38 -14.04 -2.28
N GLY A 94 -2.18 -13.62 -3.26
CA GLY A 94 -3.63 -13.77 -3.26
C GLY A 94 -4.37 -12.67 -2.50
N GLY A 95 -3.65 -11.77 -1.81
CA GLY A 95 -4.20 -10.56 -1.21
C GLY A 95 -4.51 -9.47 -2.24
N TYR A 96 -5.20 -8.42 -1.82
CA TYR A 96 -5.69 -7.37 -2.71
C TYR A 96 -5.24 -5.97 -2.28
N VAL A 97 -4.90 -5.15 -3.26
CA VAL A 97 -4.82 -3.69 -3.11
C VAL A 97 -6.09 -3.09 -3.68
N ILE A 98 -6.80 -2.29 -2.90
CA ILE A 98 -7.96 -1.51 -3.32
C ILE A 98 -7.52 -0.05 -3.38
N MET A 99 -7.69 0.62 -4.51
CA MET A 99 -7.27 1.99 -4.75
C MET A 99 -8.52 2.84 -5.00
N ASN A 100 -8.88 3.67 -4.01
CA ASN A 100 -10.09 4.48 -4.04
C ASN A 100 -10.02 5.58 -5.11
N ASP A 101 -8.85 6.18 -5.24
CA ASP A 101 -8.57 7.28 -6.17
C ASP A 101 -7.74 6.76 -7.35
N TRP A 102 -8.34 6.01 -8.26
CA TRP A 102 -7.62 5.41 -9.41
C TRP A 102 -7.85 6.21 -10.70
N PHE A 103 -9.09 6.45 -11.09
CA PHE A 103 -9.41 7.15 -12.33
C PHE A 103 -9.50 8.66 -12.09
N GLY A 104 -8.66 9.42 -12.79
CA GLY A 104 -8.65 10.89 -12.70
C GLY A 104 -7.71 11.46 -11.62
N PHE A 105 -7.03 10.61 -10.85
CA PHE A 105 -6.18 11.04 -9.73
C PHE A 105 -4.68 10.85 -9.98
N PRO A 106 -3.80 11.62 -9.31
CA PRO A 106 -2.34 11.47 -9.35
C PRO A 106 -1.83 10.11 -8.83
N SER A 107 -2.45 9.61 -7.77
CA SER A 107 -2.20 8.31 -7.12
C SER A 107 -2.07 7.14 -8.10
N LYS A 108 -2.83 7.12 -9.19
CA LYS A 108 -2.69 6.07 -10.22
C LYS A 108 -1.29 6.01 -10.81
N THR A 109 -0.72 7.16 -11.21
CA THR A 109 0.62 7.20 -11.80
C THR A 109 1.66 6.71 -10.80
N SER A 110 1.53 7.10 -9.53
CA SER A 110 2.40 6.60 -8.46
C SER A 110 2.30 5.09 -8.26
N CYS A 111 1.10 4.52 -8.29
CA CYS A 111 0.93 3.08 -8.24
C CYS A 111 1.56 2.39 -9.45
N GLU A 112 1.30 2.89 -10.67
CA GLU A 112 1.85 2.33 -11.91
C GLU A 112 3.38 2.36 -11.91
N ASP A 113 3.98 3.48 -11.50
CA ASP A 113 5.43 3.63 -11.38
C ASP A 113 6.02 2.70 -10.32
N PHE A 114 5.37 2.59 -9.15
CA PHE A 114 5.77 1.67 -8.09
C PHE A 114 5.85 0.22 -8.58
N PHE A 115 4.81 -0.24 -9.29
CA PHE A 115 4.81 -1.61 -9.83
C PHE A 115 5.76 -1.81 -11.01
N ALA A 116 6.00 -0.76 -11.80
CA ALA A 116 6.90 -0.80 -12.95
C ALA A 116 8.36 -1.07 -12.54
N VAL A 117 8.81 -0.59 -11.37
CA VAL A 117 10.15 -0.90 -10.81
C VAL A 117 10.40 -2.39 -10.74
N ASP A 118 9.36 -3.16 -10.40
CA ASP A 118 9.39 -4.61 -10.27
C ASP A 118 8.99 -5.37 -11.54
N GLY A 119 8.75 -4.65 -12.65
CA GLY A 119 8.23 -5.22 -13.89
C GLY A 119 6.82 -5.80 -13.74
N ILE A 120 6.08 -5.39 -12.70
CA ILE A 120 4.70 -5.82 -12.47
C ILE A 120 3.78 -4.88 -13.22
N LYS A 121 2.91 -5.44 -14.05
CA LYS A 121 1.76 -4.71 -14.58
C LYS A 121 0.54 -5.10 -13.76
N PRO A 122 0.03 -4.23 -12.87
CA PRO A 122 -1.16 -4.56 -12.09
C PRO A 122 -2.36 -4.69 -13.03
N GLU A 123 -3.01 -5.85 -12.99
CA GLU A 123 -4.32 -6.02 -13.59
C GLU A 123 -5.34 -5.32 -12.70
N SER A 124 -5.62 -4.05 -13.01
CA SER A 124 -6.61 -3.25 -12.28
C SER A 124 -8.01 -3.56 -12.81
N ILE A 125 -8.89 -3.98 -11.89
CA ILE A 125 -10.30 -4.23 -12.15
C ILE A 125 -11.08 -3.03 -11.60
N PRO A 126 -11.84 -2.29 -12.43
CA PRO A 126 -12.68 -1.19 -11.97
C PRO A 126 -13.73 -1.67 -10.96
N ILE A 127 -13.99 -0.86 -9.93
CA ILE A 127 -15.10 -1.06 -8.98
C ILE A 127 -16.25 -0.13 -9.38
N ASP A 128 -15.93 1.15 -9.61
CA ASP A 128 -16.82 2.21 -10.07
C ASP A 128 -16.05 3.19 -10.98
N ASP A 129 -16.60 4.38 -11.20
CA ASP A 129 -16.02 5.40 -12.07
C ASP A 129 -14.69 5.99 -11.56
N ILE A 130 -14.36 5.79 -10.28
CA ILE A 130 -13.17 6.38 -9.64
C ILE A 130 -12.18 5.35 -9.13
N SER A 131 -12.64 4.18 -8.71
CA SER A 131 -11.85 3.22 -7.94
C SER A 131 -11.58 1.92 -8.68
N ALA A 132 -10.50 1.25 -8.31
CA ALA A 132 -10.11 -0.04 -8.86
C ALA A 132 -9.42 -0.90 -7.80
N TYR A 133 -9.33 -2.21 -8.04
CA TYR A 133 -8.52 -3.11 -7.21
C TYR A 133 -7.61 -3.99 -8.06
N CYS A 134 -6.52 -4.47 -7.47
CA CYS A 134 -5.63 -5.45 -8.09
C CYS A 134 -5.24 -6.54 -7.08
N GLY A 135 -5.09 -7.79 -7.56
CA GLY A 135 -4.64 -8.92 -6.76
C GLY A 135 -3.12 -9.09 -6.82
N LYS A 136 -2.47 -9.31 -5.69
CA LYS A 136 -1.04 -9.64 -5.65
C LYS A 136 -0.84 -11.09 -6.08
N ARG A 137 -0.12 -11.28 -7.19
CA ARG A 137 0.20 -12.59 -7.77
C ARG A 137 1.67 -12.92 -7.56
N LEU A 138 2.03 -14.21 -7.66
CA LEU A 138 3.43 -14.62 -7.72
C LEU A 138 4.09 -13.97 -8.94
N LYS A 139 5.31 -13.45 -8.77
CA LYS A 139 6.15 -13.06 -9.92
C LYS A 139 6.41 -14.34 -10.72
N THR A 140 5.84 -14.45 -11.91
CA THR A 140 6.15 -15.55 -12.83
C THR A 140 7.60 -15.35 -13.27
N SER A 141 8.53 -16.09 -12.67
CA SER A 141 9.85 -16.19 -13.29
C SER A 141 9.62 -16.83 -14.66
N LYS A 142 10.13 -16.19 -15.72
CA LYS A 142 10.30 -16.88 -16.99
C LYS A 142 11.28 -18.02 -16.72
N PHE A 143 10.77 -19.21 -16.40
CA PHE A 143 11.56 -20.42 -16.59
C PHE A 143 11.84 -20.48 -18.08
N ASN A 144 13.09 -20.16 -18.43
CA ASN A 144 13.60 -20.39 -19.77
C ASN A 144 13.49 -21.90 -19.99
N THR A 145 12.52 -22.34 -20.80
CA THR A 145 12.39 -23.74 -21.22
C THR A 145 13.49 -24.05 -22.24
N GLY A 146 14.74 -23.92 -21.80
CA GLY A 146 15.86 -24.63 -22.38
C GLY A 146 15.80 -26.05 -21.83
N VAL A 147 15.36 -26.97 -22.67
CA VAL A 147 15.36 -28.42 -22.45
C VAL A 147 16.60 -28.84 -21.66
N MET A 148 16.45 -29.30 -20.42
CA MET A 148 17.34 -30.31 -19.83
C MET A 148 16.54 -31.13 -18.82
N SER A 149 16.24 -32.34 -19.26
CA SER A 149 15.83 -33.47 -18.44
C SER A 149 16.85 -33.70 -17.32
N SER A 150 16.49 -33.38 -16.08
CA SER A 150 16.88 -34.17 -14.91
C SER A 150 16.21 -33.63 -13.65
N LEU A 151 15.23 -34.40 -13.20
CA LEU A 151 14.72 -34.44 -11.84
C LEU A 151 15.89 -34.48 -10.83
N VAL A 152 16.07 -33.44 -10.02
CA VAL A 152 16.80 -33.54 -8.74
C VAL A 152 16.05 -32.75 -7.69
N LEU A 153 15.19 -33.49 -6.98
CA LEU A 153 14.73 -33.16 -5.65
C LEU A 153 15.88 -33.46 -4.69
N LEU A 154 16.46 -32.47 -4.01
CA LEU A 154 17.26 -32.74 -2.80
C LEU A 154 17.32 -31.54 -1.86
N HIS A 155 17.00 -31.85 -0.60
CA HIS A 155 17.07 -31.02 0.60
C HIS A 155 18.46 -30.42 0.83
N GLY A 156 18.49 -29.24 1.47
CA GLY A 156 19.74 -28.68 1.99
C GLY A 156 19.54 -27.45 2.87
N LEU A 157 19.23 -27.67 4.15
CA LEU A 157 19.61 -26.76 5.24
C LEU A 157 21.06 -26.29 5.07
N ARG A 158 21.32 -24.99 5.19
CA ARG A 158 22.57 -24.47 5.79
C ARG A 158 22.42 -23.02 6.24
N CYS A 159 22.31 -22.88 7.56
CA CYS A 159 22.76 -21.75 8.34
C CYS A 159 24.28 -21.57 8.14
N LEU A 160 24.76 -20.35 7.87
CA LEU A 160 26.10 -19.89 8.25
C LEU A 160 26.26 -18.36 8.12
N LYS A 161 26.34 -17.74 9.30
CA LYS A 161 26.99 -16.49 9.74
C LYS A 161 27.87 -15.67 8.76
N CYS A 162 27.73 -14.35 8.95
CA CYS A 162 28.76 -13.30 9.05
C CYS A 162 29.66 -12.97 7.84
N ARG A 163 29.55 -11.73 7.36
CA ARG A 163 30.46 -10.63 7.72
C ARG A 163 29.69 -9.33 7.84
#